data_AF-A0A7W0MRU7-F1
#
_entry.id   AF-A0A7W0MRU7-F1
#
_cell.length_a   1.000
_cell.length_b   1.000
_cell.length_c   1.000
_cell.angle_alpha   90.00
_cell.angle_beta   90.00
_cell.angle_gamma   90.00
#
_symmetry.space_group_name_H-M   'P 1'
#
loop_
_entity.id
_entity.type
_entity.pdbx_description
1 polymer ?
#
loop_
_entity_poly.entity_id
_entity_poly.type
_entity_poly.pdbx_seq_one_letter_code
_entity_poly.pdbx_strand_id
1 'polypeptide(L)'
;MPVLISKQSAKRAGLKSPVGILILPRRLTVRTPEGRVLPGRLRLGDRWKGRARLSRETRKAVYARIALRRIDVYRRSKALSTEELVALVQQTRRDLFHLQGVVRNLTLSTASQFSSLRADVASLRADLGAVRNDLTAVKAQVAALANTLESLRTALQARIDALDSGLQGLRGTLTGLLTRTQAIEDRLAALEASLAQITQTLAALQSGLAGLGGTVGTLSTNLTNLTSRVGAIEQLLATLAPGDVTGALGDLVTIQNQISGLASDLGTVQGGLGSLTSTVTTLTGRVDALPDLTGAVSTLTTRLDTLDTTVTSLTTTFNGLAANVSGLTSGLGTLNTTVGGLTGTVSSLSSTVAGLGVTDSVLAGRLNTLESTVTSLADAVPDLTSTVAGLSTQVAGLGAADTGLQSQITGLSTTISGVSTGLEGVSDRVTAAESSLAAVQTTVSGLGITDAALQSQLNSLSASLGIVDSSVSSLGTRVTSAEGTLSTLQGTLATATSSLQGQITSLSSGLATTNTTLGTLTGTVSDLNSSVSTLQGQVGSLDATVNGPSGLVQDVAGLCGLSILGIPLGTACV
;
A
#
# COMPACT_ATOMS: atom_id res chain seq x y z
N MET A 1 68.28 -1.80 -31.16
CA MET A 1 67.05 -1.33 -31.85
C MET A 1 67.45 -0.79 -33.22
N PRO A 2 66.81 -1.18 -34.33
CA PRO A 2 67.00 -0.50 -35.60
C PRO A 2 66.50 0.95 -35.50
N VAL A 3 67.20 1.89 -36.13
CA VAL A 3 66.84 3.32 -36.13
C VAL A 3 67.14 3.96 -37.49
N LEU A 4 66.30 4.93 -37.87
CA LEU A 4 66.58 5.86 -38.95
C LEU A 4 67.12 7.17 -38.36
N ILE A 5 68.36 7.49 -38.70
CA ILE A 5 69.06 8.73 -38.34
C ILE A 5 68.69 9.78 -39.39
N SER A 6 68.47 11.04 -38.99
CA SER A 6 68.15 12.10 -39.96
C SER A 6 69.30 12.29 -40.97
N LYS A 7 68.98 12.56 -42.25
CA LYS A 7 69.98 12.75 -43.32
C LYS A 7 71.06 13.78 -42.94
N GLN A 8 70.66 14.86 -42.26
CA GLN A 8 71.58 15.88 -41.74
C GLN A 8 72.54 15.33 -40.68
N SER A 9 72.03 14.60 -39.67
CA SER A 9 72.86 14.02 -38.61
C SER A 9 73.78 12.91 -39.14
N ALA A 10 73.29 12.07 -40.06
CA ALA A 10 74.09 11.03 -40.71
C ALA A 10 75.25 11.63 -41.53
N LYS A 11 74.98 12.68 -42.34
CA LYS A 11 76.02 13.40 -43.10
C LYS A 11 77.04 14.08 -42.18
N ARG A 12 76.60 14.78 -41.13
CA ARG A 12 77.48 15.40 -40.12
C ARG A 12 78.33 14.38 -39.35
N ALA A 13 77.82 13.17 -39.14
CA ALA A 13 78.54 12.08 -38.48
C ALA A 13 79.48 11.29 -39.41
N GLY A 14 79.43 11.51 -40.72
CA GLY A 14 80.21 10.77 -41.71
C GLY A 14 79.79 9.31 -41.87
N LEU A 15 78.49 9.01 -41.72
CA LEU A 15 77.95 7.65 -41.88
C LEU A 15 77.63 7.36 -43.37
N LYS A 16 77.95 6.15 -43.85
CA LYS A 16 77.56 5.70 -45.20
C LYS A 16 76.05 5.61 -45.42
N SER A 17 75.27 5.34 -44.36
CA SER A 17 73.82 5.17 -44.42
C SER A 17 73.14 5.95 -43.28
N PRO A 18 71.92 6.49 -43.50
CA PRO A 18 71.07 6.96 -42.41
C PRO A 18 70.48 5.82 -41.57
N VAL A 19 70.56 4.55 -42.01
CA VAL A 19 70.05 3.40 -41.25
C VAL A 19 71.15 2.87 -40.33
N GLY A 20 70.81 2.62 -39.06
CA GLY A 20 71.75 2.08 -38.07
C GLY A 20 71.06 1.27 -36.98
N ILE A 21 71.89 0.71 -36.09
CA ILE A 21 71.44 -0.02 -34.90
C ILE A 21 71.83 0.80 -33.67
N LEU A 22 70.84 1.33 -32.97
CA LEU A 22 71.02 1.96 -31.68
C LEU A 22 71.15 0.90 -30.58
N ILE A 23 72.18 1.05 -29.75
CA ILE A 23 72.49 0.22 -28.59
C ILE A 23 72.28 1.06 -27.32
N LEU A 24 71.39 0.58 -26.44
CA LEU A 24 71.04 1.18 -25.15
C LEU A 24 71.13 0.10 -24.06
N PRO A 25 71.63 0.41 -22.85
CA PRO A 25 71.53 -0.51 -21.71
C PRO A 25 70.07 -0.78 -21.36
N ARG A 26 69.69 -2.05 -21.10
CA ARG A 26 68.27 -2.43 -20.82
C ARG A 26 67.64 -1.66 -19.65
N ARG A 27 68.43 -1.22 -18.66
CA ARG A 27 67.98 -0.43 -17.49
C ARG A 27 68.09 1.10 -17.66
N LEU A 28 68.49 1.61 -18.83
CA LEU A 28 68.61 3.05 -19.06
C LEU A 28 67.22 3.71 -19.13
N THR A 29 66.90 4.62 -18.20
CA THR A 29 65.66 5.40 -18.28
C THR A 29 65.75 6.46 -19.39
N VAL A 30 64.98 6.24 -20.45
CA VAL A 30 64.83 7.17 -21.58
C VAL A 30 63.79 8.21 -21.21
N ARG A 31 64.13 9.50 -21.36
CA ARG A 31 63.15 10.58 -21.20
C ARG A 31 62.25 10.64 -22.42
N THR A 32 60.94 10.77 -22.21
CA THR A 32 59.95 11.04 -23.26
C THR A 32 58.98 12.15 -22.80
N PRO A 33 58.17 12.74 -23.70
CA PRO A 33 57.14 13.71 -23.31
C PRO A 33 56.08 13.15 -22.37
N GLU A 34 55.81 11.84 -22.46
CA GLU A 34 54.83 11.11 -21.65
C GLU A 34 55.47 10.49 -20.39
N GLY A 35 56.59 11.04 -19.93
CA GLY A 35 57.36 10.52 -18.79
C GLY A 35 58.57 9.66 -19.19
N ARG A 36 59.19 9.02 -18.19
CA ARG A 36 60.39 8.19 -18.38
C ARG A 36 60.02 6.73 -18.65
N VAL A 37 60.66 6.11 -19.63
CA VAL A 37 60.41 4.71 -20.01
C VAL A 37 61.72 3.92 -20.12
N LEU A 38 61.63 2.59 -20.00
CA LEU A 38 62.74 1.69 -20.35
C LEU A 38 62.84 1.55 -21.88
N PRO A 39 64.01 1.18 -22.45
CA PRO A 39 64.20 1.17 -23.90
C PRO A 39 63.30 0.18 -24.65
N GLY A 40 62.77 -0.83 -23.95
CA GLY A 40 61.80 -1.79 -24.50
C GLY A 40 60.38 -1.22 -24.68
N ARG A 41 60.01 -0.12 -24.01
CA ARG A 41 58.68 0.53 -24.11
C ARG A 41 58.67 1.71 -25.10
N LEU A 42 59.74 1.84 -25.88
CA LEU A 42 59.85 2.83 -26.96
C LEU A 42 59.01 2.38 -28.16
N ARG A 43 58.22 3.30 -28.73
CA ARG A 43 57.31 3.00 -29.84
C ARG A 43 58.04 3.03 -31.18
N LEU A 44 57.57 2.22 -32.12
CA LEU A 44 58.04 2.32 -33.51
C LEU A 44 57.62 3.67 -34.10
N GLY A 45 58.61 4.47 -34.52
CA GLY A 45 58.43 5.85 -34.98
C GLY A 45 58.70 6.94 -33.93
N ASP A 46 59.08 6.60 -32.68
CA ASP A 46 59.52 7.58 -31.69
C ASP A 46 60.69 8.41 -32.20
N ARG A 47 60.56 9.75 -32.17
CA ARG A 47 61.61 10.67 -32.61
C ARG A 47 62.50 11.07 -31.44
N TRP A 48 63.80 10.80 -31.58
CA TRP A 48 64.78 10.93 -30.51
C TRP A 48 65.98 11.80 -30.89
N LYS A 49 66.66 12.30 -29.85
CA LYS A 49 67.93 13.02 -29.93
C LYS A 49 68.93 12.44 -28.93
N GLY A 50 70.21 12.47 -29.26
CA GLY A 50 71.28 11.93 -28.43
C GLY A 50 72.65 12.31 -28.96
N ARG A 51 73.71 12.09 -28.17
CA ARG A 51 75.10 12.39 -28.54
C ARG A 51 75.99 11.18 -28.29
N ALA A 52 76.68 10.72 -29.33
CA ALA A 52 77.64 9.60 -29.30
C ALA A 52 79.00 10.06 -29.85
N ARG A 53 80.09 9.42 -29.41
CA ARG A 53 81.38 9.42 -30.13
C ARG A 53 81.40 8.17 -31.03
N LEU A 54 81.92 8.30 -32.25
CA LEU A 54 81.89 7.25 -33.27
C LEU A 54 83.30 6.92 -33.75
N SER A 55 83.67 5.63 -33.74
CA SER A 55 84.97 5.15 -34.23
C SER A 55 85.10 5.29 -35.76
N ARG A 56 86.29 4.97 -36.30
CA ARG A 56 86.49 4.91 -37.76
C ARG A 56 85.74 3.71 -38.38
N GLU A 57 85.65 2.56 -37.71
CA GLU A 57 84.86 1.42 -38.22
C GLU A 57 83.36 1.74 -38.25
N THR A 58 82.84 2.36 -37.19
CA THR A 58 81.40 2.68 -37.07
C THR A 58 80.89 3.55 -38.22
N ARG A 59 81.76 4.40 -38.78
CA ARG A 59 81.49 5.25 -39.94
C ARG A 59 81.63 4.51 -41.28
N LYS A 60 82.60 3.59 -41.38
CA LYS A 60 82.84 2.75 -42.57
C LYS A 60 81.81 1.62 -42.75
N ALA A 61 81.12 1.21 -41.67
CA ALA A 61 80.06 0.21 -41.70
C ALA A 61 78.84 0.66 -42.53
N VAL A 62 78.16 -0.30 -43.17
CA VAL A 62 76.91 -0.03 -43.92
C VAL A 62 75.76 0.30 -42.97
N TYR A 63 75.68 -0.38 -41.83
CA TYR A 63 74.73 -0.10 -40.74
C TYR A 63 75.49 0.29 -39.47
N ALA A 64 75.43 1.57 -39.11
CA ALA A 64 76.19 2.11 -37.98
C ALA A 64 75.66 1.57 -36.64
N ARG A 65 76.50 0.89 -35.86
CA ARG A 65 76.18 0.45 -34.49
C ARG A 65 76.54 1.55 -33.51
N ILE A 66 75.53 2.28 -33.00
CA ILE A 66 75.73 3.48 -32.17
C ILE A 66 75.32 3.19 -30.74
N ALA A 67 76.26 3.31 -29.79
CA ALA A 67 75.96 3.25 -28.36
C ALA A 67 75.66 4.65 -27.81
N LEU A 68 74.53 4.80 -27.11
CA LEU A 68 74.19 6.03 -26.36
C LEU A 68 74.12 5.76 -24.87
N ARG A 69 74.87 6.56 -24.09
CA ARG A 69 74.72 6.64 -22.61
C ARG A 69 73.53 7.51 -22.19
N ARG A 70 73.02 8.36 -23.08
CA ARG A 70 71.85 9.22 -22.85
C ARG A 70 71.12 9.49 -24.17
N ILE A 71 69.80 9.40 -24.13
CA ILE A 71 68.87 9.61 -25.24
C ILE A 71 67.61 10.27 -24.69
N ASP A 72 67.10 11.28 -25.39
CA ASP A 72 65.82 11.93 -25.09
C ASP A 72 64.90 11.74 -26.31
N VAL A 73 63.75 11.10 -26.11
CA VAL A 73 62.63 11.13 -27.07
C VAL A 73 61.94 12.48 -26.92
N TYR A 74 61.71 13.16 -28.03
CA TYR A 74 61.08 14.49 -28.05
C TYR A 74 59.71 14.50 -28.73
N ARG A 75 59.32 13.41 -29.40
CA ARG A 75 57.96 13.17 -29.90
C ARG A 75 57.70 11.67 -29.92
N ARG A 76 56.68 11.19 -29.20
CA ARG A 76 56.26 9.79 -29.28
C ARG A 76 55.52 9.52 -30.60
N SER A 77 55.53 8.27 -31.01
CA SER A 77 54.67 7.75 -32.09
C SER A 77 53.21 7.68 -31.66
N LYS A 78 52.28 7.74 -32.63
CA LYS A 78 50.87 7.37 -32.44
C LYS A 78 50.66 5.85 -32.42
N ALA A 79 51.57 5.08 -33.03
CA ALA A 79 51.52 3.62 -32.97
C ALA A 79 52.00 3.17 -31.58
N LEU A 80 51.13 2.57 -30.78
CA LEU A 80 51.46 2.07 -29.43
C LEU A 80 52.58 1.02 -29.49
N SER A 81 53.35 0.91 -28.41
CA SER A 81 54.26 -0.23 -28.21
C SER A 81 53.45 -1.50 -27.93
N THR A 82 54.05 -2.67 -28.13
CA THR A 82 53.40 -3.97 -27.90
C THR A 82 52.89 -4.11 -26.47
N GLU A 83 53.61 -3.56 -25.48
CA GLU A 83 53.21 -3.58 -24.07
C GLU A 83 52.00 -2.65 -23.80
N GLU A 84 52.00 -1.45 -24.38
CA GLU A 84 50.86 -0.50 -24.28
C GLU A 84 49.61 -1.07 -24.98
N LEU A 85 49.78 -1.78 -26.09
CA LEU A 85 48.69 -2.47 -26.79
C LEU A 85 48.13 -3.64 -25.97
N VAL A 86 48.98 -4.47 -25.37
CA VAL A 86 48.54 -5.57 -24.48
C VAL A 86 47.83 -5.02 -23.24
N ALA A 87 48.30 -3.91 -22.65
CA ALA A 87 47.63 -3.26 -21.54
C ALA A 87 46.21 -2.78 -21.93
N LEU A 88 46.06 -2.18 -23.12
CA LEU A 88 44.76 -1.77 -23.65
C LEU A 88 43.82 -2.96 -23.91
N VAL A 89 44.31 -4.06 -24.49
CA VAL A 89 43.52 -5.29 -24.71
C VAL A 89 43.08 -5.92 -23.39
N GLN A 90 43.92 -5.91 -22.35
CA GLN A 90 43.52 -6.41 -21.03
C GLN A 90 42.57 -5.45 -20.30
N GLN A 91 42.64 -4.13 -20.56
CA GLN A 91 41.65 -3.18 -20.06
C GLN A 91 40.29 -3.39 -20.74
N THR A 92 40.21 -3.42 -22.07
CA THR A 92 38.94 -3.61 -22.78
C THR A 92 38.29 -4.97 -22.49
N ARG A 93 39.07 -6.00 -22.11
CA ARG A 93 38.54 -7.26 -21.56
C ARG A 93 37.90 -7.08 -20.17
N ARG A 94 38.50 -6.30 -19.27
CA ARG A 94 37.88 -5.95 -17.98
C ARG A 94 36.62 -5.11 -18.17
N ASP A 95 36.68 -4.12 -19.07
CA ASP A 95 35.54 -3.26 -19.38
C ASP A 95 34.36 -4.07 -19.95
N LEU A 96 34.64 -5.03 -20.84
CA LEU A 96 33.63 -5.95 -21.39
C LEU A 96 33.02 -6.85 -20.31
N PHE A 97 33.84 -7.43 -19.42
CA PHE A 97 33.34 -8.26 -18.32
C PHE A 97 32.50 -7.45 -17.32
N HIS A 98 32.92 -6.23 -17.00
CA HIS A 98 32.15 -5.30 -16.18
C HIS A 98 30.81 -4.95 -16.85
N LEU A 99 30.81 -4.63 -18.15
CA LEU A 99 29.60 -4.34 -18.92
C LEU A 99 28.66 -5.55 -18.98
N GLN A 100 29.18 -6.77 -19.15
CA GLN A 100 28.40 -8.01 -19.05
C GLN A 100 27.76 -8.18 -17.67
N GLY A 101 28.49 -7.86 -16.59
CA GLY A 101 27.95 -7.83 -15.22
C GLY A 101 26.82 -6.80 -15.05
N VAL A 102 27.03 -5.56 -15.51
CA VAL A 102 26.02 -4.49 -15.47
C VAL A 102 24.76 -4.87 -16.27
N VAL A 103 24.91 -5.39 -17.49
CA VAL A 103 23.79 -5.85 -18.32
C VAL A 103 23.05 -7.01 -17.66
N ARG A 104 23.75 -7.99 -17.07
CA ARG A 104 23.13 -9.10 -16.33
C ARG A 104 22.35 -8.62 -15.10
N ASN A 105 22.92 -7.69 -14.33
CA ASN A 105 22.26 -7.16 -13.14
C ASN A 105 21.02 -6.32 -13.53
N LEU A 106 21.10 -5.55 -14.61
CA LEU A 106 19.97 -4.83 -15.17
C LEU A 106 18.86 -5.79 -15.63
N THR A 107 19.17 -6.82 -16.42
CA THR A 107 18.14 -7.77 -16.89
C THR A 107 17.49 -8.54 -15.75
N LEU A 108 18.23 -8.90 -14.69
CA LEU A 108 17.67 -9.53 -13.49
C LEU A 108 16.77 -8.57 -12.68
N SER A 109 17.18 -7.31 -12.52
CA SER A 109 16.38 -6.28 -11.84
C SER A 109 15.10 -5.93 -12.61
N THR A 110 15.20 -5.76 -13.94
CA THR A 110 14.02 -5.54 -14.80
C THR A 110 13.10 -6.75 -14.82
N ALA A 111 13.63 -7.98 -14.76
CA ALA A 111 12.81 -9.19 -14.67
C ALA A 111 12.06 -9.28 -13.32
N SER A 112 12.67 -8.93 -12.19
CA SER A 112 11.98 -8.92 -10.90
C SER A 112 10.93 -7.81 -10.81
N GLN A 113 11.23 -6.61 -11.34
CA GLN A 113 10.27 -5.50 -11.47
C GLN A 113 9.04 -5.90 -12.30
N PHE A 114 9.23 -6.53 -13.48
CA PHE A 114 8.10 -7.05 -14.26
C PHE A 114 7.36 -8.21 -13.57
N SER A 115 8.03 -8.98 -12.70
CA SER A 115 7.36 -10.01 -11.90
C SER A 115 6.48 -9.40 -10.80
N SER A 116 6.95 -8.34 -10.12
CA SER A 116 6.13 -7.57 -9.16
C SER A 116 4.93 -6.98 -9.86
N LEU A 117 5.14 -6.22 -10.95
CA LEU A 117 4.07 -5.57 -11.69
C LEU A 117 3.00 -6.54 -12.22
N ARG A 118 3.38 -7.80 -12.52
CA ARG A 118 2.41 -8.86 -12.86
C ARG A 118 1.59 -9.35 -11.67
N ALA A 119 2.18 -9.41 -10.48
CA ALA A 119 1.45 -9.72 -9.24
C ALA A 119 0.52 -8.56 -8.84
N ASP A 120 1.00 -7.32 -8.93
CA ASP A 120 0.21 -6.10 -8.66
C ASP A 120 -1.02 -6.03 -9.59
N VAL A 121 -0.82 -6.26 -10.90
CA VAL A 121 -1.90 -6.35 -11.90
C VAL A 121 -2.79 -7.58 -11.72
N ALA A 122 -2.33 -8.65 -11.04
CA ALA A 122 -3.18 -9.78 -10.66
C ALA A 122 -4.07 -9.45 -9.46
N SER A 123 -3.54 -8.76 -8.43
CA SER A 123 -4.33 -8.26 -7.30
C SER A 123 -5.43 -7.32 -7.79
N LEU A 124 -5.06 -6.28 -8.55
CA LEU A 124 -6.02 -5.30 -9.08
C LEU A 124 -7.15 -5.91 -9.91
N ARG A 125 -6.95 -7.11 -10.51
CA ARG A 125 -8.01 -7.86 -11.20
C ARG A 125 -8.91 -8.65 -10.25
N ALA A 126 -8.37 -9.19 -9.15
CA ALA A 126 -9.15 -9.79 -8.09
C ALA A 126 -10.00 -8.73 -7.36
N ASP A 127 -9.39 -7.59 -7.03
CA ASP A 127 -10.04 -6.45 -6.38
C ASP A 127 -11.19 -5.88 -7.25
N LEU A 128 -10.93 -5.68 -8.56
CA LEU A 128 -11.97 -5.30 -9.52
C LEU A 128 -13.06 -6.37 -9.69
N GLY A 129 -12.73 -7.64 -9.48
CA GLY A 129 -13.68 -8.75 -9.46
C GLY A 129 -14.60 -8.70 -8.23
N ALA A 130 -14.05 -8.44 -7.04
CA ALA A 130 -14.80 -8.25 -5.81
C ALA A 130 -15.75 -7.05 -5.91
N VAL A 131 -15.23 -5.87 -6.28
CA VAL A 131 -16.05 -4.65 -6.47
C VAL A 131 -17.17 -4.85 -7.50
N ARG A 132 -16.97 -5.68 -8.53
CA ARG A 132 -18.02 -6.02 -9.51
C ARG A 132 -19.12 -6.92 -8.91
N ASN A 133 -18.76 -7.83 -8.03
CA ASN A 133 -19.71 -8.67 -7.31
C ASN A 133 -20.50 -7.82 -6.29
N ASP A 134 -19.82 -6.96 -5.53
CA ASP A 134 -20.44 -6.06 -4.55
C ASP A 134 -21.42 -5.08 -5.24
N LEU A 135 -21.03 -4.47 -6.35
CA LEU A 135 -21.91 -3.64 -7.17
C LEU A 135 -23.14 -4.41 -7.69
N THR A 136 -22.99 -5.71 -7.97
CA THR A 136 -24.11 -6.58 -8.38
C THR A 136 -25.04 -6.89 -7.21
N ALA A 137 -24.50 -7.13 -6.01
CA ALA A 137 -25.27 -7.34 -4.79
C ALA A 137 -26.02 -6.07 -4.36
N VAL A 138 -25.36 -4.91 -4.34
CA VAL A 138 -25.98 -3.60 -4.06
C VAL A 138 -27.08 -3.29 -5.07
N LYS A 139 -26.87 -3.57 -6.37
CA LYS A 139 -27.92 -3.40 -7.39
C LYS A 139 -29.14 -4.30 -7.13
N ALA A 140 -28.94 -5.53 -6.65
CA ALA A 140 -30.03 -6.43 -6.26
C ALA A 140 -30.77 -5.93 -5.01
N GLN A 141 -30.04 -5.42 -4.01
CA GLN A 141 -30.62 -4.81 -2.80
C GLN A 141 -31.46 -3.57 -3.12
N VAL A 142 -30.97 -2.68 -3.98
CA VAL A 142 -31.72 -1.48 -4.44
C VAL A 142 -32.99 -1.88 -5.20
N ALA A 143 -32.95 -2.93 -6.03
CA ALA A 143 -34.14 -3.44 -6.70
C ALA A 143 -35.16 -4.06 -5.71
N ALA A 144 -34.70 -4.80 -4.71
CA ALA A 144 -35.57 -5.33 -3.65
C ALA A 144 -36.21 -4.22 -2.79
N LEU A 145 -35.45 -3.17 -2.46
CA LEU A 145 -35.95 -2.00 -1.75
C LEU A 145 -36.99 -1.23 -2.58
N ALA A 146 -36.75 -1.02 -3.87
CA ALA A 146 -37.71 -0.39 -4.78
C ALA A 146 -39.04 -1.16 -4.83
N ASN A 147 -38.99 -2.49 -4.99
CA ASN A 147 -40.18 -3.35 -4.95
C ASN A 147 -40.92 -3.28 -3.60
N THR A 148 -40.17 -3.16 -2.49
CA THR A 148 -40.74 -3.02 -1.14
C THR A 148 -41.44 -1.67 -0.96
N LEU A 149 -40.83 -0.59 -1.45
CA LEU A 149 -41.41 0.76 -1.43
C LEU A 149 -42.67 0.85 -2.30
N GLU A 150 -42.69 0.24 -3.49
CA GLU A 150 -43.88 0.25 -4.35
C GLU A 150 -45.02 -0.61 -3.76
N SER A 151 -44.70 -1.72 -3.11
CA SER A 151 -45.66 -2.53 -2.36
C SER A 151 -46.28 -1.73 -1.20
N LEU A 152 -45.45 -1.00 -0.46
CA LEU A 152 -45.87 -0.16 0.66
C LEU A 152 -46.68 1.06 0.20
N ARG A 153 -46.29 1.70 -0.91
CA ARG A 153 -47.05 2.75 -1.60
C ARG A 153 -48.45 2.26 -1.98
N THR A 154 -48.53 1.09 -2.61
CA THR A 154 -49.80 0.46 -3.02
C THR A 154 -50.69 0.15 -1.81
N ALA A 155 -50.11 -0.41 -0.73
CA ALA A 155 -50.84 -0.71 0.50
C ALA A 155 -51.31 0.55 1.24
N LEU A 156 -50.55 1.65 1.20
CA LEU A 156 -50.97 2.94 1.75
C LEU A 156 -52.09 3.57 0.92
N GLN A 157 -52.00 3.54 -0.42
CA GLN A 157 -53.07 4.04 -1.29
C GLN A 157 -54.38 3.31 -1.03
N ALA A 158 -54.37 1.96 -1.01
CA ALA A 158 -55.57 1.17 -0.72
C ALA A 158 -56.19 1.48 0.67
N ARG A 159 -55.37 1.86 1.67
CA ARG A 159 -55.86 2.32 2.98
C ARG A 159 -56.46 3.72 2.93
N ILE A 160 -55.93 4.62 2.11
CA ILE A 160 -56.49 5.96 1.86
C ILE A 160 -57.84 5.83 1.15
N ASP A 161 -57.91 5.03 0.08
CA ASP A 161 -59.15 4.81 -0.68
C ASP A 161 -60.27 4.21 0.19
N ALA A 162 -59.92 3.29 1.10
CA ALA A 162 -60.84 2.72 2.08
C ALA A 162 -61.28 3.74 3.15
N LEU A 163 -60.38 4.63 3.60
CA LEU A 163 -60.70 5.72 4.52
C LEU A 163 -61.64 6.75 3.87
N ASP A 164 -61.39 7.17 2.63
CA ASP A 164 -62.26 8.10 1.90
C ASP A 164 -63.63 7.46 1.59
N SER A 165 -63.67 6.16 1.31
CA SER A 165 -64.94 5.41 1.19
C SER A 165 -65.71 5.40 2.52
N GLY A 166 -65.03 5.18 3.64
CA GLY A 166 -65.61 5.25 4.99
C GLY A 166 -66.12 6.65 5.35
N LEU A 167 -65.36 7.71 5.01
CA LEU A 167 -65.75 9.11 5.21
C LEU A 167 -66.93 9.52 4.33
N GLN A 168 -67.02 9.02 3.10
CA GLN A 168 -68.21 9.20 2.24
C GLN A 168 -69.44 8.50 2.84
N GLY A 169 -69.28 7.27 3.34
CA GLY A 169 -70.34 6.56 4.08
C GLY A 169 -70.84 7.34 5.30
N LEU A 170 -69.91 7.84 6.13
CA LEU A 170 -70.21 8.68 7.30
C LEU A 170 -70.89 10.02 6.94
N ARG A 171 -70.47 10.67 5.86
CA ARG A 171 -71.18 11.85 5.34
C ARG A 171 -72.60 11.49 4.91
N GLY A 172 -72.79 10.38 4.20
CA GLY A 172 -74.10 9.88 3.81
C GLY A 172 -75.04 9.59 4.98
N THR A 173 -74.55 8.93 6.04
CA THR A 173 -75.36 8.69 7.25
C THR A 173 -75.65 9.97 8.02
N LEU A 174 -74.72 10.93 8.08
CA LEU A 174 -74.95 12.25 8.69
C LEU A 174 -76.02 13.04 7.92
N THR A 175 -75.97 13.09 6.59
CA THR A 175 -77.00 13.73 5.75
C THR A 175 -78.36 13.03 5.92
N GLY A 176 -78.38 11.70 5.99
CA GLY A 176 -79.60 10.92 6.24
C GLY A 176 -80.20 11.16 7.64
N LEU A 177 -79.36 11.36 8.66
CA LEU A 177 -79.81 11.77 9.99
C LEU A 177 -80.35 13.20 9.99
N LEU A 178 -79.66 14.14 9.34
CA LEU A 178 -80.07 15.55 9.29
C LEU A 178 -81.41 15.74 8.57
N THR A 179 -81.62 15.07 7.44
CA THR A 179 -82.93 15.07 6.75
C THR A 179 -84.03 14.39 7.58
N ARG A 180 -83.69 13.37 8.38
CA ARG A 180 -84.62 12.73 9.32
C ARG A 180 -84.96 13.61 10.52
N THR A 181 -84.04 14.46 10.99
CA THR A 181 -84.32 15.47 12.02
C THR A 181 -85.27 16.54 11.49
N GLN A 182 -85.02 17.09 10.30
CA GLN A 182 -85.94 18.04 9.65
C GLN A 182 -87.35 17.44 9.52
N ALA A 183 -87.46 16.20 9.03
CA ALA A 183 -88.74 15.51 8.91
C ALA A 183 -89.41 15.17 10.27
N ILE A 184 -88.72 15.32 11.41
CA ILE A 184 -89.31 15.26 12.76
C ILE A 184 -89.77 16.65 13.20
N GLU A 185 -88.99 17.70 12.93
CA GLU A 185 -89.35 19.11 13.20
C GLU A 185 -90.60 19.53 12.42
N ASP A 186 -90.65 19.23 11.12
CA ASP A 186 -91.81 19.49 10.25
C ASP A 186 -93.09 18.80 10.78
N ARG A 187 -92.94 17.59 11.32
CA ARG A 187 -94.03 16.82 11.94
C ARG A 187 -94.43 17.37 13.31
N LEU A 188 -93.50 17.97 14.05
CA LEU A 188 -93.79 18.64 15.32
C LEU A 188 -94.65 19.89 15.05
N ALA A 189 -94.25 20.74 14.11
CA ALA A 189 -95.00 21.92 13.70
C ALA A 189 -96.41 21.56 13.17
N ALA A 190 -96.54 20.46 12.42
CA ALA A 190 -97.84 19.95 11.97
C ALA A 190 -98.73 19.46 13.14
N LEU A 191 -98.15 18.87 14.18
CA LEU A 191 -98.86 18.48 15.41
C LEU A 191 -99.28 19.70 16.24
N GLU A 192 -98.43 20.72 16.37
CA GLU A 192 -98.74 21.98 17.04
C GLU A 192 -99.89 22.73 16.34
N ALA A 193 -99.85 22.82 15.01
CA ALA A 193 -100.94 23.39 14.22
C ALA A 193 -102.26 22.61 14.39
N SER A 194 -102.18 21.27 14.45
CA SER A 194 -103.33 20.40 14.71
C SER A 194 -103.90 20.62 16.12
N LEU A 195 -103.04 20.78 17.13
CA LEU A 195 -103.44 21.05 18.52
C LEU A 195 -104.11 22.43 18.66
N ALA A 196 -103.60 23.44 17.95
CA ALA A 196 -104.21 24.77 17.89
C ALA A 196 -105.60 24.74 17.24
N GLN A 197 -105.78 23.98 16.16
CA GLN A 197 -107.09 23.75 15.54
C GLN A 197 -108.06 23.02 16.49
N ILE A 198 -107.60 21.99 17.21
CA ILE A 198 -108.42 21.32 18.23
C ILE A 198 -108.84 22.30 19.33
N THR A 199 -107.93 23.15 19.80
CA THR A 199 -108.24 24.20 20.80
C THR A 199 -109.29 25.18 20.27
N GLN A 200 -109.18 25.62 19.01
CA GLN A 200 -110.14 26.53 18.38
C GLN A 200 -111.53 25.90 18.19
N THR A 201 -111.60 24.64 17.75
CA THR A 201 -112.88 23.91 17.65
C THR A 201 -113.53 23.66 19.01
N LEU A 202 -112.74 23.41 20.06
CA LEU A 202 -113.25 23.22 21.42
C LEU A 202 -113.82 24.53 22.02
N ALA A 203 -113.18 25.67 21.76
CA ALA A 203 -113.72 26.99 22.11
C ALA A 203 -115.01 27.31 21.33
N ALA A 204 -115.07 26.97 20.04
CA ALA A 204 -116.28 27.12 19.23
C ALA A 204 -117.44 26.24 19.75
N LEU A 205 -117.16 24.99 20.15
CA LEU A 205 -118.14 24.09 20.78
C LEU A 205 -118.64 24.63 22.13
N GLN A 206 -117.76 25.20 22.97
CA GLN A 206 -118.17 25.85 24.22
C GLN A 206 -119.10 27.04 23.97
N SER A 207 -118.78 27.89 22.98
CA SER A 207 -119.63 29.01 22.57
C SER A 207 -120.99 28.54 22.04
N GLY A 208 -121.01 27.48 21.22
CA GLY A 208 -122.23 26.85 20.73
C GLY A 208 -123.09 26.26 21.86
N LEU A 209 -122.49 25.64 22.87
CA LEU A 209 -123.19 25.13 24.06
C LEU A 209 -123.84 26.28 24.86
N ALA A 210 -123.13 27.40 25.03
CA ALA A 210 -123.66 28.58 25.71
C ALA A 210 -124.84 29.21 24.94
N GLY A 211 -124.73 29.32 23.61
CA GLY A 211 -125.81 29.80 22.74
C GLY A 211 -127.05 28.88 22.77
N LEU A 212 -126.86 27.56 22.79
CA LEU A 212 -127.94 26.59 22.95
C LEU A 212 -128.61 26.72 24.33
N GLY A 213 -127.82 26.88 25.41
CA GLY A 213 -128.33 27.15 26.75
C GLY A 213 -129.15 28.43 26.84
N GLY A 214 -128.70 29.52 26.20
CA GLY A 214 -129.47 30.77 26.07
C GLY A 214 -130.78 30.56 25.32
N THR A 215 -130.76 29.79 24.22
CA THR A 215 -131.96 29.47 23.42
C THR A 215 -132.99 28.67 24.22
N VAL A 216 -132.54 27.67 25.01
CA VAL A 216 -133.39 26.92 25.96
C VAL A 216 -133.97 27.84 27.04
N GLY A 217 -133.18 28.81 27.53
CA GLY A 217 -133.65 29.85 28.45
C GLY A 217 -134.79 30.68 27.86
N THR A 218 -134.63 31.21 26.65
CA THR A 218 -135.68 31.97 25.94
C THR A 218 -136.93 31.12 25.69
N LEU A 219 -136.78 29.84 25.34
CA LEU A 219 -137.90 28.92 25.14
C LEU A 219 -138.70 28.70 26.44
N SER A 220 -138.01 28.60 27.59
CA SER A 220 -138.64 28.52 28.92
C SER A 220 -139.40 29.81 29.29
N THR A 221 -138.83 30.99 28.99
CA THR A 221 -139.53 32.27 29.16
C THR A 221 -140.78 32.36 28.29
N ASN A 222 -140.69 31.94 27.02
CA ASN A 222 -141.82 31.93 26.09
C ASN A 222 -142.94 30.98 26.54
N LEU A 223 -142.59 29.78 27.04
CA LEU A 223 -143.54 28.83 27.60
C LEU A 223 -144.26 29.42 28.82
N THR A 224 -143.52 30.08 29.71
CA THR A 224 -144.07 30.76 30.90
C THR A 224 -145.06 31.87 30.49
N ASN A 225 -144.69 32.70 29.50
CA ASN A 225 -145.53 33.77 28.99
C ASN A 225 -146.81 33.25 28.31
N LEU A 226 -146.71 32.13 27.57
CA LEU A 226 -147.86 31.48 26.95
C LEU A 226 -148.86 30.98 28.01
N THR A 227 -148.38 30.37 29.10
CA THR A 227 -149.23 29.98 30.24
C THR A 227 -149.96 31.18 30.84
N SER A 228 -149.29 32.32 31.05
CA SER A 228 -149.94 33.55 31.52
C SER A 228 -151.01 34.07 30.55
N ARG A 229 -150.78 33.95 29.23
CA ARG A 229 -151.75 34.37 28.21
C ARG A 229 -152.98 33.47 28.13
N VAL A 230 -152.85 32.16 28.41
CA VAL A 230 -154.01 31.25 28.54
C VAL A 230 -154.89 31.68 29.71
N GLY A 231 -154.31 31.92 30.90
CA GLY A 231 -155.08 32.39 32.07
C GLY A 231 -155.77 33.74 31.85
N ALA A 232 -155.19 34.64 31.05
CA ALA A 232 -155.83 35.90 30.67
C ALA A 232 -157.04 35.70 29.72
N ILE A 233 -156.99 34.71 28.83
CA ILE A 233 -158.12 34.33 27.95
C ILE A 233 -159.24 33.67 28.78
N GLU A 234 -158.88 32.84 29.76
CA GLU A 234 -159.84 32.22 30.69
C GLU A 234 -160.61 33.27 31.51
N GLN A 235 -159.97 34.38 31.93
CA GLN A 235 -160.67 35.49 32.59
C GLN A 235 -161.54 36.32 31.63
N LEU A 236 -161.10 36.54 30.39
CA LEU A 236 -161.90 37.27 29.38
C LEU A 236 -163.17 36.52 28.97
N LEU A 237 -163.19 35.19 29.07
CA LEU A 237 -164.39 34.38 28.79
C LEU A 237 -165.46 34.45 29.90
N ALA A 238 -165.13 34.99 31.08
CA ALA A 238 -165.98 34.90 32.27
C ALA A 238 -166.95 36.09 32.49
N THR A 239 -166.92 37.13 31.63
CA THR A 239 -167.45 38.46 31.99
C THR A 239 -168.41 39.12 30.99
N LEU A 240 -168.89 38.40 29.96
CA LEU A 240 -169.75 38.98 28.90
C LEU A 240 -171.21 38.50 28.94
N ALA A 241 -172.12 39.41 29.29
CA ALA A 241 -173.56 39.33 29.10
C ALA A 241 -174.09 40.69 28.57
N PRO A 242 -175.22 40.75 27.83
CA PRO A 242 -175.48 41.86 26.91
C PRO A 242 -176.43 42.96 27.43
N GLY A 243 -176.08 44.23 27.18
CA GLY A 243 -176.99 45.38 27.27
C GLY A 243 -176.28 46.74 27.32
N ASP A 244 -176.47 47.58 26.29
CA ASP A 244 -177.14 48.89 26.40
C ASP A 244 -176.87 49.83 25.21
N VAL A 245 -177.93 50.52 24.75
CA VAL A 245 -177.94 51.45 23.60
C VAL A 245 -178.85 52.64 23.93
N THR A 246 -178.37 53.54 24.80
CA THR A 246 -179.21 54.57 25.46
C THR A 246 -178.71 56.01 25.35
N GLY A 247 -177.52 56.26 24.78
CA GLY A 247 -176.93 57.60 24.68
C GLY A 247 -177.51 58.52 23.59
N ALA A 248 -178.42 58.03 22.74
CA ALA A 248 -178.86 58.75 21.53
C ALA A 248 -179.97 59.80 21.75
N LEU A 249 -180.49 59.98 22.96
CA LEU A 249 -181.64 60.85 23.26
C LEU A 249 -181.26 62.31 23.57
N GLY A 250 -180.34 62.88 22.77
CA GLY A 250 -179.72 64.20 23.01
C GLY A 250 -180.22 65.36 22.14
N ASP A 251 -181.10 65.13 21.15
CA ASP A 251 -181.42 66.08 20.06
C ASP A 251 -182.02 67.44 20.49
N LEU A 252 -182.47 67.59 21.73
CA LEU A 252 -183.47 68.58 22.10
C LEU A 252 -182.99 70.05 22.17
N VAL A 253 -181.68 70.33 22.08
CA VAL A 253 -181.14 71.72 22.03
C VAL A 253 -181.09 72.28 20.60
N THR A 254 -181.68 71.54 19.63
CA THR A 254 -182.14 71.97 18.29
C THR A 254 -182.38 73.49 18.10
N ILE A 255 -183.05 74.13 19.06
CA ILE A 255 -183.69 75.44 18.93
C ILE A 255 -182.71 76.63 18.86
N GLN A 256 -181.49 76.53 19.41
CA GLN A 256 -180.59 77.69 19.50
C GLN A 256 -180.01 78.13 18.14
N ASN A 257 -180.03 77.26 17.12
CA ASN A 257 -179.39 77.46 15.82
C ASN A 257 -179.95 78.63 14.98
N GLN A 258 -181.16 79.13 15.28
CA GLN A 258 -181.81 80.16 14.45
C GLN A 258 -181.33 81.60 14.72
N ILE A 259 -180.73 81.88 15.89
CA ILE A 259 -180.26 83.24 16.23
C ILE A 259 -178.89 83.55 15.58
N SER A 260 -178.04 82.54 15.40
CA SER A 260 -176.68 82.71 14.87
C SER A 260 -176.62 83.21 13.43
N GLY A 261 -177.68 83.04 12.63
CA GLY A 261 -177.70 83.46 11.21
C GLY A 261 -177.47 84.96 11.04
N LEU A 262 -178.15 85.80 11.83
CA LEU A 262 -178.04 87.26 11.78
C LEU A 262 -176.69 87.79 12.30
N ALA A 263 -175.88 86.96 12.96
CA ALA A 263 -174.50 87.31 13.33
C ALA A 263 -173.49 87.04 12.21
N SER A 264 -173.86 86.26 11.17
CA SER A 264 -172.94 85.82 10.12
C SER A 264 -172.52 86.97 9.20
N ASP A 265 -173.49 87.79 8.76
CA ASP A 265 -173.26 88.88 7.79
C ASP A 265 -172.30 89.96 8.31
N LEU A 266 -172.28 90.21 9.64
CA LEU A 266 -171.39 91.17 10.29
C LEU A 266 -169.93 90.68 10.32
N GLY A 267 -169.71 89.37 10.46
CA GLY A 267 -168.37 88.77 10.52
C GLY A 267 -167.60 88.87 9.20
N THR A 268 -168.30 88.82 8.06
CA THR A 268 -167.68 88.86 6.73
C THR A 268 -166.90 90.16 6.48
N VAL A 269 -167.39 91.29 7.00
CA VAL A 269 -166.73 92.60 6.86
C VAL A 269 -165.48 92.70 7.73
N GLN A 270 -165.47 92.08 8.92
CA GLN A 270 -164.29 92.05 9.78
C GLN A 270 -163.15 91.19 9.20
N GLY A 271 -163.48 90.08 8.53
CA GLY A 271 -162.49 89.20 7.89
C GLY A 271 -161.61 89.92 6.85
N GLY A 272 -162.19 90.84 6.07
CA GLY A 272 -161.46 91.59 5.04
C GLY A 272 -160.35 92.50 5.58
N LEU A 273 -160.59 93.18 6.70
CA LEU A 273 -159.57 94.08 7.31
C LEU A 273 -158.38 93.30 7.90
N GLY A 274 -158.63 92.11 8.44
CA GLY A 274 -157.58 91.24 9.00
C GLY A 274 -156.55 90.83 7.94
N SER A 275 -157.01 90.34 6.79
CA SER A 275 -156.13 89.84 5.72
C SER A 275 -155.19 90.91 5.14
N LEU A 276 -155.66 92.15 5.00
CA LEU A 276 -154.82 93.25 4.53
C LEU A 276 -153.72 93.59 5.55
N THR A 277 -154.05 93.56 6.84
CA THR A 277 -153.10 93.83 7.94
C THR A 277 -151.95 92.81 7.95
N SER A 278 -152.26 91.50 7.88
CA SER A 278 -151.24 90.44 7.85
C SER A 278 -150.29 90.53 6.65
N THR A 279 -150.79 91.01 5.51
CA THR A 279 -150.00 91.18 4.28
C THR A 279 -148.94 92.26 4.45
N VAL A 280 -149.27 93.39 5.10
CA VAL A 280 -148.31 94.48 5.38
C VAL A 280 -147.21 94.01 6.34
N THR A 281 -147.57 93.35 7.45
CA THR A 281 -146.60 92.81 8.43
C THR A 281 -145.58 91.86 7.78
N THR A 282 -146.05 91.03 6.84
CA THR A 282 -145.20 90.08 6.10
C THR A 282 -144.23 90.79 5.16
N LEU A 283 -144.59 91.97 4.64
CA LEU A 283 -143.71 92.75 3.77
C LEU A 283 -142.62 93.49 4.56
N THR A 284 -142.96 94.04 5.75
CA THR A 284 -141.98 94.69 6.64
C THR A 284 -140.88 93.70 7.06
N GLY A 285 -141.25 92.52 7.55
CA GLY A 285 -140.28 91.49 7.95
C GLY A 285 -139.39 90.95 6.82
N ARG A 286 -139.73 91.22 5.55
CA ARG A 286 -138.86 90.93 4.39
C ARG A 286 -137.88 92.05 4.06
N VAL A 287 -138.16 93.29 4.48
CA VAL A 287 -137.22 94.43 4.41
C VAL A 287 -136.21 94.34 5.55
N ASP A 288 -136.66 94.01 6.76
CA ASP A 288 -135.80 93.88 7.95
C ASP A 288 -134.73 92.79 7.83
N ALA A 289 -134.89 91.83 6.91
CA ALA A 289 -133.95 90.72 6.67
C ALA A 289 -132.79 91.05 5.69
N LEU A 290 -132.76 92.24 5.08
CA LEU A 290 -131.70 92.64 4.14
C LEU A 290 -130.29 92.81 4.77
N PRO A 291 -130.12 93.27 6.03
CA PRO A 291 -128.81 93.37 6.67
C PRO A 291 -128.10 92.03 6.84
N ASP A 292 -128.83 90.97 7.21
CA ASP A 292 -128.26 89.64 7.47
C ASP A 292 -127.58 89.04 6.23
N LEU A 293 -128.18 89.25 5.05
CA LEU A 293 -127.61 88.82 3.77
C LEU A 293 -126.28 89.54 3.47
N THR A 294 -126.12 90.79 3.93
CA THR A 294 -124.87 91.56 3.81
C THR A 294 -123.80 91.02 4.76
N GLY A 295 -124.18 90.63 5.98
CA GLY A 295 -123.31 89.93 6.93
C GLY A 295 -122.79 88.60 6.39
N ALA A 296 -123.67 87.80 5.79
CA ALA A 296 -123.32 86.50 5.19
C ALA A 296 -122.27 86.62 4.07
N VAL A 297 -122.35 87.66 3.23
CA VAL A 297 -121.33 87.93 2.18
C VAL A 297 -119.97 88.26 2.80
N SER A 298 -119.93 89.10 3.83
CA SER A 298 -118.68 89.43 4.54
C SER A 298 -118.02 88.21 5.21
N THR A 299 -118.84 87.31 5.78
CA THR A 299 -118.39 86.01 6.30
C THR A 299 -117.88 85.06 5.21
N LEU A 300 -118.38 85.17 3.97
CA LEU A 300 -117.87 84.38 2.85
C LEU A 300 -116.52 84.91 2.34
N THR A 301 -116.34 86.23 2.23
CA THR A 301 -115.06 86.87 1.84
C THR A 301 -113.94 86.48 2.82
N THR A 302 -114.15 86.67 4.12
CA THR A 302 -113.15 86.32 5.14
C THR A 302 -112.81 84.83 5.18
N ARG A 303 -113.75 83.94 4.79
CA ARG A 303 -113.47 82.50 4.58
C ARG A 303 -112.65 82.21 3.33
N LEU A 304 -112.78 83.02 2.27
CA LEU A 304 -111.94 82.92 1.07
C LEU A 304 -110.50 83.39 1.37
N ASP A 305 -110.32 84.49 2.09
CA ASP A 305 -109.00 84.98 2.53
C ASP A 305 -108.30 83.95 3.44
N THR A 306 -109.05 83.29 4.32
CA THR A 306 -108.57 82.19 5.16
C THR A 306 -108.19 80.95 4.33
N LEU A 307 -108.91 80.67 3.24
CA LEU A 307 -108.59 79.56 2.34
C LEU A 307 -107.33 79.86 1.51
N ASP A 308 -107.18 81.07 0.99
CA ASP A 308 -106.01 81.48 0.19
C ASP A 308 -104.70 81.47 1.00
N THR A 309 -104.74 81.99 2.23
CA THR A 309 -103.61 81.88 3.18
C THR A 309 -103.29 80.43 3.56
N THR A 310 -104.30 79.55 3.64
CA THR A 310 -104.11 78.11 3.83
C THR A 310 -103.47 77.44 2.61
N VAL A 311 -103.90 77.78 1.40
CA VAL A 311 -103.33 77.29 0.12
C VAL A 311 -101.88 77.75 -0.05
N THR A 312 -101.59 79.00 0.28
CA THR A 312 -100.22 79.55 0.27
C THR A 312 -99.32 78.81 1.28
N SER A 313 -99.85 78.49 2.47
CA SER A 313 -99.14 77.70 3.48
C SER A 313 -98.86 76.26 3.01
N LEU A 314 -99.86 75.60 2.40
CA LEU A 314 -99.73 74.27 1.81
C LEU A 314 -98.73 74.23 0.63
N THR A 315 -98.70 75.28 -0.19
CA THR A 315 -97.72 75.43 -1.27
C THR A 315 -96.31 75.54 -0.71
N THR A 316 -96.14 76.26 0.41
CA THR A 316 -94.86 76.42 1.10
C THR A 316 -94.38 75.10 1.72
N THR A 317 -95.27 74.33 2.37
CA THR A 317 -94.89 73.02 2.93
C THR A 317 -94.63 71.98 1.85
N PHE A 318 -95.35 72.00 0.73
CA PHE A 318 -95.07 71.14 -0.43
C PHE A 318 -93.68 71.41 -1.02
N ASN A 319 -93.31 72.68 -1.21
CA ASN A 319 -91.97 73.06 -1.70
C ASN A 319 -90.86 72.64 -0.72
N GLY A 320 -91.08 72.79 0.60
CA GLY A 320 -90.16 72.28 1.62
C GLY A 320 -90.02 70.75 1.60
N LEU A 321 -91.12 70.02 1.38
CA LEU A 321 -91.10 68.56 1.26
C LEU A 321 -90.37 68.10 -0.02
N ALA A 322 -90.57 68.79 -1.14
CA ALA A 322 -89.84 68.52 -2.38
C ALA A 322 -88.33 68.76 -2.24
N ALA A 323 -87.92 69.83 -1.54
CA ALA A 323 -86.52 70.09 -1.21
C ALA A 323 -85.93 68.97 -0.32
N ASN A 324 -86.67 68.53 0.70
CA ASN A 324 -86.26 67.41 1.56
C ASN A 324 -86.11 66.10 0.77
N VAL A 325 -87.04 65.78 -0.14
CA VAL A 325 -86.95 64.60 -1.02
C VAL A 325 -85.71 64.67 -1.90
N SER A 326 -85.41 65.82 -2.50
CA SER A 326 -84.18 66.03 -3.30
C SER A 326 -82.89 65.86 -2.46
N GLY A 327 -82.90 66.35 -1.22
CA GLY A 327 -81.82 66.14 -0.25
C GLY A 327 -81.63 64.66 0.10
N LEU A 328 -82.71 63.93 0.38
CA LEU A 328 -82.68 62.49 0.64
C LEU A 328 -82.20 61.69 -0.59
N THR A 329 -82.62 62.06 -1.81
CA THR A 329 -82.13 61.43 -3.05
C THR A 329 -80.63 61.64 -3.23
N SER A 330 -80.12 62.84 -2.95
CA SER A 330 -78.69 63.16 -3.01
C SER A 330 -77.87 62.42 -1.93
N GLY A 331 -78.44 62.30 -0.72
CA GLY A 331 -77.87 61.50 0.37
C GLY A 331 -77.83 60.01 0.03
N LEU A 332 -78.87 59.47 -0.58
CA LEU A 332 -78.94 58.07 -1.04
C LEU A 332 -77.91 57.80 -2.16
N GLY A 333 -77.74 58.73 -3.10
CA GLY A 333 -76.67 58.64 -4.11
C GLY A 333 -75.27 58.60 -3.49
N THR A 334 -75.02 59.48 -2.52
CA THR A 334 -73.75 59.52 -1.76
C THR A 334 -73.51 58.21 -1.00
N LEU A 335 -74.53 57.70 -0.30
CA LEU A 335 -74.46 56.43 0.40
C LEU A 335 -74.20 55.25 -0.55
N ASN A 336 -74.85 55.22 -1.71
CA ASN A 336 -74.63 54.20 -2.73
C ASN A 336 -73.19 54.21 -3.28
N THR A 337 -72.61 55.39 -3.53
CA THR A 337 -71.17 55.48 -3.92
C THR A 337 -70.24 55.01 -2.79
N THR A 338 -70.59 55.27 -1.54
CA THR A 338 -69.83 54.80 -0.36
C THR A 338 -69.90 53.28 -0.23
N VAL A 339 -71.08 52.67 -0.40
CA VAL A 339 -71.28 51.21 -0.40
C VAL A 339 -70.55 50.54 -1.57
N GLY A 340 -70.55 51.15 -2.75
CA GLY A 340 -69.77 50.65 -3.89
C GLY A 340 -68.26 50.68 -3.62
N GLY A 341 -67.75 51.78 -3.06
CA GLY A 341 -66.35 51.90 -2.64
C GLY A 341 -65.96 50.88 -1.57
N LEU A 342 -66.81 50.68 -0.56
CA LEU A 342 -66.60 49.69 0.52
C LEU A 342 -66.67 48.25 0.00
N THR A 343 -67.52 47.98 -0.99
CA THR A 343 -67.55 46.68 -1.69
C THR A 343 -66.23 46.43 -2.42
N GLY A 344 -65.69 47.45 -3.10
CA GLY A 344 -64.39 47.40 -3.76
C GLY A 344 -63.22 47.14 -2.80
N THR A 345 -63.21 47.75 -1.61
CA THR A 345 -62.18 47.48 -0.59
C THR A 345 -62.33 46.08 0.01
N VAL A 346 -63.55 45.58 0.23
CA VAL A 346 -63.79 44.19 0.66
C VAL A 346 -63.33 43.17 -0.39
N SER A 347 -63.61 43.38 -1.68
CA SER A 347 -63.11 42.52 -2.76
C SER A 347 -61.57 42.52 -2.84
N SER A 348 -60.94 43.67 -2.65
CA SER A 348 -59.48 43.82 -2.64
C SER A 348 -58.83 43.14 -1.43
N LEU A 349 -59.43 43.29 -0.24
CA LEU A 349 -58.97 42.64 0.98
C LEU A 349 -59.15 41.12 0.92
N SER A 350 -60.28 40.64 0.40
CA SER A 350 -60.52 39.20 0.14
C SER A 350 -59.46 38.61 -0.79
N SER A 351 -59.12 39.32 -1.88
CA SER A 351 -58.04 38.92 -2.80
C SER A 351 -56.67 38.87 -2.11
N THR A 352 -56.39 39.81 -1.19
CA THR A 352 -55.16 39.84 -0.39
C THR A 352 -55.10 38.68 0.60
N VAL A 353 -56.21 38.36 1.28
CA VAL A 353 -56.31 37.21 2.19
C VAL A 353 -56.14 35.88 1.45
N ALA A 354 -56.72 35.74 0.26
CA ALA A 354 -56.50 34.57 -0.60
C ALA A 354 -55.02 34.43 -1.01
N GLY A 355 -54.37 35.53 -1.41
CA GLY A 355 -52.94 35.56 -1.71
C GLY A 355 -52.06 35.18 -0.51
N LEU A 356 -52.40 35.68 0.68
CA LEU A 356 -51.71 35.32 1.94
C LEU A 356 -51.83 33.83 2.25
N GLY A 357 -53.02 33.23 2.08
CA GLY A 357 -53.23 31.80 2.26
C GLY A 357 -52.41 30.93 1.29
N VAL A 358 -52.21 31.39 0.05
CA VAL A 358 -51.30 30.72 -0.91
C VAL A 358 -49.85 30.81 -0.42
N THR A 359 -49.38 31.97 0.04
CA THR A 359 -48.02 32.08 0.59
C THR A 359 -47.82 31.23 1.85
N ASP A 360 -48.80 31.16 2.74
CA ASP A 360 -48.72 30.37 3.98
C ASP A 360 -48.62 28.86 3.67
N SER A 361 -49.44 28.37 2.72
CA SER A 361 -49.35 27.00 2.20
C SER A 361 -47.98 26.70 1.56
N VAL A 362 -47.39 27.65 0.82
CA VAL A 362 -46.03 27.52 0.27
C VAL A 362 -44.96 27.54 1.36
N LEU A 363 -45.11 28.34 2.41
CA LEU A 363 -44.19 28.32 3.55
C LEU A 363 -44.28 26.98 4.31
N ALA A 364 -45.48 26.46 4.56
CA ALA A 364 -45.67 25.16 5.20
C ALA A 364 -45.04 24.02 4.38
N GLY A 365 -45.23 24.00 3.06
CA GLY A 365 -44.58 23.02 2.17
C GLY A 365 -43.04 23.10 2.22
N ARG A 366 -42.48 24.32 2.28
CA ARG A 366 -41.04 24.54 2.46
C ARG A 366 -40.55 24.12 3.85
N LEU A 367 -41.35 24.33 4.90
CA LEU A 367 -41.01 23.93 6.27
C LEU A 367 -40.94 22.40 6.39
N ASN A 368 -41.95 21.68 5.88
CA ASN A 368 -41.97 20.21 5.85
C ASN A 368 -40.80 19.65 5.03
N THR A 369 -40.42 20.32 3.93
CA THR A 369 -39.23 19.95 3.13
C THR A 369 -37.95 20.14 3.94
N LEU A 370 -37.81 21.25 4.64
CA LEU A 370 -36.64 21.53 5.48
C LEU A 370 -36.54 20.54 6.65
N GLU A 371 -37.64 20.26 7.34
CA GLU A 371 -37.73 19.26 8.41
C GLU A 371 -37.29 17.87 7.90
N SER A 372 -37.82 17.42 6.77
CA SER A 372 -37.40 16.17 6.12
C SER A 372 -35.90 16.13 5.80
N THR A 373 -35.31 17.24 5.32
CA THR A 373 -33.85 17.31 5.11
C THR A 373 -33.05 17.32 6.42
N VAL A 374 -33.58 17.90 7.50
CA VAL A 374 -32.94 17.88 8.83
C VAL A 374 -32.97 16.48 9.43
N THR A 375 -34.09 15.76 9.34
CA THR A 375 -34.18 14.35 9.75
C THR A 375 -33.21 13.49 8.94
N SER A 376 -33.22 13.61 7.61
CA SER A 376 -32.30 12.86 6.73
C SER A 376 -30.82 13.12 7.03
N LEU A 377 -30.47 14.35 7.44
CA LEU A 377 -29.11 14.71 7.83
C LEU A 377 -28.76 14.19 9.23
N ALA A 378 -29.71 14.19 10.16
CA ALA A 378 -29.55 13.63 11.50
C ALA A 378 -29.35 12.11 11.45
N ASP A 379 -30.11 11.39 10.61
CA ASP A 379 -30.00 9.95 10.41
C ASP A 379 -28.65 9.56 9.76
N ALA A 380 -28.04 10.43 8.95
CA ALA A 380 -26.73 10.20 8.34
C ALA A 380 -25.53 10.43 9.29
N VAL A 381 -25.70 11.16 10.39
CA VAL A 381 -24.61 11.44 11.36
C VAL A 381 -24.12 10.17 12.09
N PRO A 382 -24.98 9.26 12.57
CA PRO A 382 -24.57 7.96 13.12
C PRO A 382 -23.69 7.14 12.17
N ASP A 383 -24.08 7.00 10.90
CA ASP A 383 -23.32 6.23 9.90
C ASP A 383 -21.95 6.86 9.61
N LEU A 384 -21.89 8.19 9.51
CA LEU A 384 -20.63 8.91 9.34
C LEU A 384 -19.73 8.76 10.58
N THR A 385 -20.31 8.79 11.78
CA THR A 385 -19.61 8.58 13.05
C THR A 385 -19.05 7.15 13.15
N SER A 386 -19.84 6.15 12.77
CA SER A 386 -19.42 4.75 12.67
C SER A 386 -18.27 4.57 11.68
N THR A 387 -18.36 5.21 10.51
CA THR A 387 -17.30 5.21 9.49
C THR A 387 -15.99 5.82 10.02
N VAL A 388 -16.06 6.94 10.74
CA VAL A 388 -14.88 7.56 11.39
C VAL A 388 -14.28 6.66 12.47
N ALA A 389 -15.09 5.97 13.27
CA ALA A 389 -14.61 5.02 14.27
C ALA A 389 -13.91 3.79 13.64
N GLY A 390 -14.46 3.28 12.53
CA GLY A 390 -13.84 2.21 11.73
C GLY A 390 -12.49 2.63 11.15
N LEU A 391 -12.41 3.80 10.51
CA LEU A 391 -11.17 4.36 9.98
C LEU A 391 -10.12 4.61 11.08
N SER A 392 -10.52 5.13 12.24
CA SER A 392 -9.64 5.30 13.41
C SER A 392 -9.03 3.97 13.87
N THR A 393 -9.85 2.92 13.94
CA THR A 393 -9.40 1.56 14.29
C THR A 393 -8.41 1.01 13.24
N GLN A 394 -8.67 1.26 11.95
CA GLN A 394 -7.80 0.84 10.86
C GLN A 394 -6.44 1.58 10.88
N VAL A 395 -6.43 2.88 11.17
CA VAL A 395 -5.20 3.68 11.35
C VAL A 395 -4.39 3.17 12.55
N ALA A 396 -5.02 2.83 13.68
CA ALA A 396 -4.34 2.24 14.83
C ALA A 396 -3.70 0.87 14.49
N GLY A 397 -4.41 0.02 13.73
CA GLY A 397 -3.89 -1.25 13.24
C GLY A 397 -2.68 -1.09 12.31
N LEU A 398 -2.69 -0.08 11.42
CA LEU A 398 -1.56 0.25 10.56
C LEU A 398 -0.33 0.75 11.35
N GLY A 399 -0.54 1.54 12.41
CA GLY A 399 0.55 1.96 13.31
C GLY A 399 1.20 0.79 14.07
N ALA A 400 0.41 -0.20 14.47
CA ALA A 400 0.92 -1.45 15.06
C ALA A 400 1.70 -2.30 14.04
N ALA A 401 1.28 -2.32 12.78
CA ALA A 401 2.01 -3.00 11.71
C ALA A 401 3.34 -2.32 11.38
N ASP A 402 3.37 -0.98 11.29
CA ASP A 402 4.60 -0.22 11.00
C ASP A 402 5.64 -0.37 12.12
N THR A 403 5.23 -0.26 13.39
CA THR A 403 6.14 -0.50 14.52
C THR A 403 6.66 -1.94 14.57
N GLY A 404 5.86 -2.93 14.16
CA GLY A 404 6.31 -4.30 13.93
C GLY A 404 7.38 -4.42 12.83
N LEU A 405 7.18 -3.75 11.70
CA LEU A 405 8.15 -3.72 10.59
C LEU A 405 9.45 -2.99 10.98
N GLN A 406 9.38 -1.88 11.71
CA GLN A 406 10.57 -1.18 12.24
C GLN A 406 11.40 -2.10 13.16
N SER A 407 10.74 -2.91 13.99
CA SER A 407 11.41 -3.91 14.84
C SER A 407 12.11 -4.99 14.01
N GLN A 408 11.44 -5.51 12.97
CA GLN A 408 12.05 -6.48 12.02
C GLN A 408 13.25 -5.89 11.27
N ILE A 409 13.15 -4.64 10.79
CA ILE A 409 14.26 -3.92 10.13
C ILE A 409 15.46 -3.77 11.08
N THR A 410 15.21 -3.47 12.35
CA THR A 410 16.26 -3.36 13.38
C THR A 410 16.94 -4.70 13.65
N GLY A 411 16.17 -5.79 13.75
CA GLY A 411 16.70 -7.15 13.91
C GLY A 411 17.50 -7.63 12.70
N LEU A 412 17.04 -7.31 11.48
CA LEU A 412 17.77 -7.60 10.24
C LEU A 412 19.07 -6.78 10.14
N SER A 413 19.05 -5.49 10.50
CA SER A 413 20.25 -4.65 10.55
C SER A 413 21.31 -5.18 11.52
N THR A 414 20.88 -5.63 12.70
CA THR A 414 21.75 -6.29 13.69
C THR A 414 22.33 -7.60 13.13
N THR A 415 21.51 -8.39 12.43
CA THR A 415 21.92 -9.66 11.79
C THR A 415 22.95 -9.42 10.68
N ILE A 416 22.71 -8.44 9.81
CA ILE A 416 23.64 -8.03 8.73
C ILE A 416 24.97 -7.56 9.32
N SER A 417 24.93 -6.78 10.41
CA SER A 417 26.14 -6.32 11.11
C SER A 417 26.97 -7.51 11.64
N GLY A 418 26.32 -8.48 12.31
CA GLY A 418 26.98 -9.71 12.77
C GLY A 418 27.56 -10.57 11.65
N VAL A 419 26.88 -10.64 10.50
CA VAL A 419 27.40 -11.32 9.30
C VAL A 419 28.61 -10.59 8.73
N SER A 420 28.64 -9.25 8.74
CA SER A 420 29.80 -8.46 8.30
C SER A 420 31.03 -8.74 9.16
N THR A 421 30.90 -8.68 10.49
CA THR A 421 32.01 -9.00 11.42
C THR A 421 32.44 -10.47 11.30
N GLY A 422 31.50 -11.38 11.04
CA GLY A 422 31.81 -12.78 10.73
C GLY A 422 32.62 -12.96 9.44
N LEU A 423 32.32 -12.18 8.40
CA LEU A 423 33.05 -12.19 7.13
C LEU A 423 34.46 -11.59 7.27
N GLU A 424 34.61 -10.51 8.04
CA GLU A 424 35.92 -9.94 8.40
C GLU A 424 36.79 -10.98 9.12
N GLY A 425 36.26 -11.65 10.15
CA GLY A 425 36.96 -12.72 10.86
C GLY A 425 37.28 -13.96 10.00
N VAL A 426 36.54 -14.19 8.90
CA VAL A 426 36.90 -15.21 7.90
C VAL A 426 38.03 -14.71 6.99
N SER A 427 38.01 -13.44 6.58
CA SER A 427 39.07 -12.81 5.78
C SER A 427 40.43 -12.81 6.50
N ASP A 428 40.44 -12.51 7.80
CA ASP A 428 41.65 -12.58 8.62
C ASP A 428 42.20 -14.00 8.72
N ARG A 429 41.31 -15.00 8.88
CA ARG A 429 41.68 -16.42 8.92
C ARG A 429 42.23 -16.92 7.58
N VAL A 430 41.71 -16.44 6.45
CA VAL A 430 42.28 -16.72 5.12
C VAL A 430 43.68 -16.12 5.01
N THR A 431 43.84 -14.84 5.38
CA THR A 431 45.14 -14.14 5.34
C THR A 431 46.21 -14.84 6.21
N ALA A 432 45.81 -15.33 7.40
CA ALA A 432 46.67 -16.14 8.27
C ALA A 432 47.02 -17.52 7.66
N ALA A 433 46.08 -18.16 6.97
CA ALA A 433 46.31 -19.43 6.29
C ALA A 433 47.24 -19.28 5.07
N GLU A 434 47.08 -18.22 4.27
CA GLU A 434 48.01 -17.88 3.16
C GLU A 434 49.42 -17.62 3.68
N SER A 435 49.55 -16.86 4.77
CA SER A 435 50.83 -16.62 5.45
C SER A 435 51.48 -17.91 5.96
N SER A 436 50.68 -18.82 6.51
CA SER A 436 51.13 -20.14 6.98
C SER A 436 51.57 -21.03 5.81
N LEU A 437 50.85 -21.00 4.68
CA LEU A 437 51.19 -21.74 3.48
C LEU A 437 52.52 -21.25 2.87
N ALA A 438 52.77 -19.93 2.85
CA ALA A 438 54.04 -19.36 2.40
C ALA A 438 55.21 -19.78 3.31
N ALA A 439 54.99 -19.87 4.63
CA ALA A 439 55.98 -20.39 5.56
C ALA A 439 56.28 -21.89 5.30
N VAL A 440 55.25 -22.72 5.12
CA VAL A 440 55.40 -24.14 4.76
C VAL A 440 56.14 -24.31 3.42
N GLN A 441 55.81 -23.52 2.40
CA GLN A 441 56.50 -23.55 1.11
C GLN A 441 57.99 -23.15 1.23
N THR A 442 58.31 -22.23 2.14
CA THR A 442 59.70 -21.87 2.47
C THR A 442 60.44 -23.03 3.14
N THR A 443 59.80 -23.71 4.11
CA THR A 443 60.35 -24.90 4.77
C THR A 443 60.59 -26.05 3.79
N VAL A 444 59.63 -26.34 2.91
CA VAL A 444 59.78 -27.37 1.85
C VAL A 444 60.93 -27.02 0.90
N SER A 445 61.09 -25.75 0.54
CA SER A 445 62.21 -25.28 -0.30
C SER A 445 63.56 -25.45 0.42
N GLY A 446 63.61 -25.19 1.73
CA GLY A 446 64.79 -25.44 2.57
C GLY A 446 65.13 -26.93 2.68
N LEU A 447 64.13 -27.79 2.90
CA LEU A 447 64.31 -29.24 2.92
C LEU A 447 64.85 -29.79 1.60
N GLY A 448 64.39 -29.28 0.45
CA GLY A 448 64.94 -29.64 -0.86
C GLY A 448 66.40 -29.25 -1.07
N ILE A 449 66.87 -28.16 -0.44
CA ILE A 449 68.30 -27.79 -0.43
C ILE A 449 69.09 -28.74 0.47
N THR A 450 68.56 -29.09 1.64
CA THR A 450 69.18 -30.08 2.56
C THR A 450 69.29 -31.47 1.92
N ASP A 451 68.25 -31.93 1.24
CA ASP A 451 68.22 -33.20 0.52
C ASP A 451 69.29 -33.26 -0.60
N ALA A 452 69.36 -32.21 -1.43
CA ALA A 452 70.42 -32.09 -2.45
C ALA A 452 71.84 -32.05 -1.83
N ALA A 453 72.00 -31.45 -0.66
CA ALA A 453 73.29 -31.45 0.07
C ALA A 453 73.64 -32.83 0.62
N LEU A 454 72.67 -33.54 1.21
CA LEU A 454 72.83 -34.91 1.71
C LEU A 454 73.15 -35.89 0.56
N GLN A 455 72.49 -35.77 -0.60
CA GLN A 455 72.81 -36.57 -1.78
C GLN A 455 74.23 -36.30 -2.30
N SER A 456 74.71 -35.06 -2.23
CA SER A 456 76.09 -34.71 -2.57
C SER A 456 77.11 -35.30 -1.58
N GLN A 457 76.80 -35.29 -0.28
CA GLN A 457 77.60 -35.95 0.75
C GLN A 457 77.62 -37.48 0.57
N LEU A 458 76.47 -38.10 0.26
CA LEU A 458 76.36 -39.52 -0.04
C LEU A 458 77.26 -39.90 -1.23
N ASN A 459 77.17 -39.17 -2.34
CA ASN A 459 77.99 -39.40 -3.53
C ASN A 459 79.50 -39.27 -3.22
N SER A 460 79.87 -38.29 -2.39
CA SER A 460 81.26 -38.06 -1.96
C SER A 460 81.78 -39.19 -1.04
N LEU A 461 80.91 -39.72 -0.16
CA LEU A 461 81.21 -40.86 0.70
C LEU A 461 81.35 -42.16 -0.12
N SER A 462 80.48 -42.38 -1.10
CA SER A 462 80.59 -43.52 -2.04
C SER A 462 81.89 -43.48 -2.85
N ALA A 463 82.30 -42.29 -3.32
CA ALA A 463 83.59 -42.13 -3.99
C ALA A 463 84.78 -42.40 -3.03
N SER A 464 84.69 -41.95 -1.79
CA SER A 464 85.70 -42.20 -0.75
C SER A 464 85.80 -43.69 -0.41
N LEU A 465 84.67 -44.41 -0.33
CA LEU A 465 84.62 -45.87 -0.15
C LEU A 465 85.30 -46.60 -1.32
N GLY A 466 85.08 -46.18 -2.57
CA GLY A 466 85.78 -46.76 -3.72
C GLY A 466 87.31 -46.52 -3.69
N ILE A 467 87.76 -45.37 -3.20
CA ILE A 467 89.19 -45.11 -2.98
C ILE A 467 89.75 -46.04 -1.89
N VAL A 468 89.02 -46.23 -0.78
CA VAL A 468 89.43 -47.17 0.28
C VAL A 468 89.48 -48.61 -0.23
N ASP A 469 88.48 -49.06 -0.98
CA ASP A 469 88.41 -50.41 -1.57
C ASP A 469 89.59 -50.68 -2.53
N SER A 470 89.89 -49.73 -3.41
CA SER A 470 91.08 -49.81 -4.28
C SER A 470 92.40 -49.80 -3.49
N SER A 471 92.44 -49.10 -2.36
CA SER A 471 93.60 -49.07 -1.46
C SER A 471 93.78 -50.38 -0.70
N VAL A 472 92.69 -51.01 -0.23
CA VAL A 472 92.68 -52.34 0.38
C VAL A 472 93.11 -53.40 -0.65
N SER A 473 92.62 -53.33 -1.89
CA SER A 473 93.03 -54.20 -2.99
C SER A 473 94.54 -54.06 -3.31
N SER A 474 95.05 -52.82 -3.30
CA SER A 474 96.48 -52.51 -3.47
C SER A 474 97.33 -53.02 -2.30
N LEU A 475 96.83 -52.94 -1.06
CA LEU A 475 97.47 -53.57 0.10
C LEU A 475 97.47 -55.10 -0.04
N GLY A 476 96.38 -55.72 -0.49
CA GLY A 476 96.28 -57.16 -0.71
C GLY A 476 97.34 -57.67 -1.68
N THR A 477 97.44 -57.07 -2.87
CA THR A 477 98.49 -57.44 -3.85
C THR A 477 99.92 -57.21 -3.33
N ARG A 478 100.15 -56.18 -2.52
CA ARG A 478 101.44 -55.95 -1.84
C ARG A 478 101.74 -56.98 -0.75
N VAL A 479 100.74 -57.45 -0.01
CA VAL A 479 100.88 -58.54 0.97
C VAL A 479 101.22 -59.85 0.25
N THR A 480 100.47 -60.23 -0.79
CA THR A 480 100.77 -61.43 -1.59
C THR A 480 102.16 -61.37 -2.22
N SER A 481 102.60 -60.17 -2.65
CA SER A 481 103.98 -59.97 -3.14
C SER A 481 105.03 -60.15 -2.04
N ALA A 482 104.76 -59.65 -0.83
CA ALA A 482 105.65 -59.80 0.33
C ALA A 482 105.71 -61.25 0.84
N GLU A 483 104.60 -61.98 0.81
CA GLU A 483 104.55 -63.42 1.10
C GLU A 483 105.38 -64.22 0.08
N GLY A 484 105.31 -63.86 -1.21
CA GLY A 484 106.15 -64.42 -2.26
C GLY A 484 107.65 -64.14 -2.06
N THR A 485 108.04 -62.92 -1.68
CA THR A 485 109.44 -62.61 -1.38
C THR A 485 109.92 -63.29 -0.09
N LEU A 486 109.06 -63.42 0.92
CA LEU A 486 109.38 -64.15 2.16
C LEU A 486 109.61 -65.64 1.88
N SER A 487 108.76 -66.28 1.07
CA SER A 487 108.94 -67.67 0.61
C SER A 487 110.24 -67.84 -0.18
N THR A 488 110.56 -66.88 -1.05
CA THR A 488 111.83 -66.85 -1.81
C THR A 488 113.04 -66.71 -0.86
N LEU A 489 112.96 -65.87 0.15
CA LEU A 489 114.00 -65.71 1.18
C LEU A 489 114.16 -66.98 2.04
N GLN A 490 113.06 -67.64 2.40
CA GLN A 490 113.07 -68.93 3.12
C GLN A 490 113.77 -70.02 2.29
N GLY A 491 113.44 -70.14 0.99
CA GLY A 491 114.13 -71.08 0.09
C GLY A 491 115.61 -70.75 -0.13
N THR A 492 115.95 -69.46 -0.22
CA THR A 492 117.34 -68.98 -0.31
C THR A 492 118.12 -69.31 0.96
N LEU A 493 117.53 -69.07 2.14
CA LEU A 493 118.13 -69.36 3.45
C LEU A 493 118.33 -70.87 3.67
N ALA A 494 117.34 -71.69 3.28
CA ALA A 494 117.47 -73.15 3.32
C ALA A 494 118.63 -73.63 2.43
N THR A 495 118.73 -73.09 1.20
CA THR A 495 119.82 -73.39 0.27
C THR A 495 121.19 -72.96 0.82
N ALA A 496 121.28 -71.75 1.41
CA ALA A 496 122.50 -71.26 2.05
C ALA A 496 122.90 -72.14 3.25
N THR A 497 121.95 -72.55 4.08
CA THR A 497 122.18 -73.46 5.21
C THR A 497 122.68 -74.82 4.73
N SER A 498 122.08 -75.39 3.68
CA SER A 498 122.57 -76.64 3.06
C SER A 498 123.99 -76.50 2.48
N SER A 499 124.30 -75.34 1.88
CA SER A 499 125.64 -75.06 1.35
C SER A 499 126.68 -74.93 2.46
N LEU A 500 126.41 -74.17 3.53
CA LEU A 500 127.28 -74.11 4.71
C LEU A 500 127.44 -75.50 5.37
N GLN A 501 126.39 -76.30 5.45
CA GLN A 501 126.48 -77.66 5.98
C GLN A 501 127.40 -78.54 5.13
N GLY A 502 127.32 -78.45 3.80
CA GLY A 502 128.24 -79.12 2.87
C GLY A 502 129.69 -78.63 2.99
N GLN A 503 129.90 -77.33 3.21
CA GLN A 503 131.23 -76.76 3.50
C GLN A 503 131.78 -77.28 4.83
N ILE A 504 130.98 -77.32 5.90
CA ILE A 504 131.36 -77.86 7.21
C ILE A 504 131.73 -79.35 7.09
N THR A 505 130.94 -80.15 6.38
CA THR A 505 131.27 -81.56 6.11
C THR A 505 132.58 -81.68 5.34
N SER A 506 132.79 -80.89 4.29
CA SER A 506 134.03 -80.89 3.50
C SER A 506 135.27 -80.46 4.31
N LEU A 507 135.12 -79.46 5.19
CA LEU A 507 136.18 -79.03 6.11
C LEU A 507 136.49 -80.13 7.14
N SER A 508 135.47 -80.83 7.66
CA SER A 508 135.66 -81.92 8.62
C SER A 508 136.39 -83.12 8.00
N SER A 509 136.11 -83.47 6.74
CA SER A 509 136.86 -84.51 6.03
C SER A 509 138.27 -84.06 5.66
N GLY A 510 138.47 -82.82 5.21
CA GLY A 510 139.80 -82.26 4.98
C GLY A 510 140.68 -82.22 6.24
N LEU A 511 140.08 -81.91 7.41
CA LEU A 511 140.75 -81.98 8.71
C LEU A 511 141.11 -83.43 9.07
N ALA A 512 140.21 -84.39 8.84
CA ALA A 512 140.48 -85.81 9.08
C ALA A 512 141.62 -86.32 8.18
N THR A 513 141.63 -85.97 6.88
CA THR A 513 142.74 -86.28 5.97
C THR A 513 144.04 -85.67 6.48
N THR A 514 144.05 -84.38 6.82
CA THR A 514 145.24 -83.69 7.35
C THR A 514 145.78 -84.37 8.61
N ASN A 515 144.89 -84.84 9.49
CA ASN A 515 145.27 -85.58 10.69
C ASN A 515 145.88 -86.96 10.37
N THR A 516 145.40 -87.66 9.34
CA THR A 516 146.07 -88.88 8.85
C THR A 516 147.44 -88.59 8.21
N THR A 517 147.60 -87.50 7.45
CA THR A 517 148.90 -87.10 6.90
C THR A 517 149.90 -86.77 7.99
N LEU A 518 149.47 -86.06 9.04
CA LEU A 518 150.26 -85.76 10.23
C LEU A 518 150.66 -87.04 10.98
N GLY A 519 149.76 -88.02 11.08
CA GLY A 519 150.05 -89.35 11.63
C GLY A 519 151.15 -90.08 10.85
N THR A 520 151.05 -90.16 9.52
CA THR A 520 152.11 -90.77 8.68
C THR A 520 153.43 -90.00 8.76
N LEU A 521 153.40 -88.66 8.79
CA LEU A 521 154.62 -87.85 8.92
C LEU A 521 155.31 -88.10 10.26
N THR A 522 154.54 -88.19 11.35
CA THR A 522 155.03 -88.54 12.69
C THR A 522 155.66 -89.94 12.69
N GLY A 523 155.06 -90.91 11.98
CA GLY A 523 155.65 -92.23 11.74
C GLY A 523 157.04 -92.12 11.07
N THR A 524 157.11 -91.46 9.92
CA THR A 524 158.39 -91.30 9.19
C THR A 524 159.46 -90.55 9.99
N VAL A 525 159.09 -89.62 10.87
CA VAL A 525 160.05 -88.96 11.79
C VAL A 525 160.59 -89.97 12.83
N SER A 526 159.75 -90.89 13.30
CA SER A 526 160.16 -91.97 14.21
C SER A 526 161.12 -92.97 13.51
N ASP A 527 160.81 -93.35 12.27
CA ASP A 527 161.65 -94.25 11.46
C ASP A 527 163.01 -93.59 11.13
N LEU A 528 163.00 -92.30 10.80
CA LEU A 528 164.22 -91.52 10.55
C LEU A 528 165.08 -91.38 11.81
N ASN A 529 164.47 -91.16 12.97
CA ASN A 529 165.16 -91.10 14.25
C ASN A 529 165.79 -92.46 14.62
N SER A 530 165.08 -93.57 14.37
CA SER A 530 165.61 -94.94 14.53
C SER A 530 166.79 -95.22 13.57
N SER A 531 166.71 -94.69 12.35
CA SER A 531 167.79 -94.77 11.36
C SER A 531 169.04 -94.00 11.80
N VAL A 532 168.88 -92.81 12.42
CA VAL A 532 169.97 -92.03 13.01
C VAL A 532 170.67 -92.79 14.14
N SER A 533 169.93 -93.40 15.07
CA SER A 533 170.52 -94.23 16.13
C SER A 533 171.26 -95.47 15.58
N THR A 534 170.78 -96.03 14.46
CA THR A 534 171.45 -97.16 13.78
C THR A 534 172.79 -96.72 13.16
N LEU A 535 172.82 -95.56 12.49
CA LEU A 535 174.05 -94.97 11.93
C LEU A 535 175.07 -94.64 13.03
N GLN A 536 174.63 -94.14 14.18
CA GLN A 536 175.51 -93.90 15.34
C GLN A 536 176.19 -95.19 15.83
N GLY A 537 175.48 -96.31 15.85
CA GLY A 537 176.06 -97.62 16.18
C GLY A 537 177.09 -98.11 15.15
N GLN A 538 176.80 -97.93 13.85
CA GLN A 538 177.72 -98.33 12.77
C GLN A 538 179.06 -97.58 12.81
N VAL A 539 179.04 -96.27 13.08
CA VAL A 539 180.27 -95.47 13.24
C VAL A 539 181.15 -96.02 14.36
N GLY A 540 180.58 -96.39 15.50
CA GLY A 540 181.33 -96.98 16.62
C GLY A 540 181.95 -98.35 16.31
N SER A 541 181.35 -99.13 15.40
CA SER A 541 181.89 -100.45 15.02
C SER A 541 183.09 -100.38 14.06
N LEU A 542 183.21 -99.31 13.26
CA LEU A 542 184.30 -99.15 12.28
C LEU A 542 185.66 -98.88 12.95
N ASP A 543 185.63 -98.28 14.16
CA ASP A 543 186.80 -97.97 15.00
C ASP A 543 187.60 -99.22 15.42
N ALA A 544 186.94 -100.39 15.49
CA ALA A 544 187.51 -101.60 16.06
C ALA A 544 188.27 -102.52 15.07
N THR A 545 187.99 -102.43 13.76
CA THR A 545 188.29 -103.54 12.81
C THR A 545 189.73 -103.58 12.27
N VAL A 546 190.59 -102.61 12.59
CA VAL A 546 191.89 -102.41 11.92
C VAL A 546 193.04 -103.31 12.42
N ASN A 547 192.81 -104.20 13.41
CA ASN A 547 193.88 -104.77 14.26
C ASN A 547 193.97 -106.33 14.39
N GLY A 548 193.98 -107.15 13.31
CA GLY A 548 194.50 -108.56 13.42
C GLY A 548 194.09 -109.64 12.38
N PRO A 549 194.87 -110.74 12.19
CA PRO A 549 194.60 -111.89 11.27
C PRO A 549 194.54 -113.29 11.96
N SER A 550 194.38 -114.47 11.32
CA SER A 550 193.48 -114.98 10.24
C SER A 550 193.80 -116.47 9.88
N GLY A 551 192.82 -117.37 9.61
CA GLY A 551 193.05 -118.59 8.78
C GLY A 551 192.23 -119.89 9.03
N LEU A 552 191.49 -120.35 7.99
CA LEU A 552 191.12 -121.75 7.59
C LEU A 552 190.17 -122.63 8.47
N VAL A 553 189.70 -123.85 8.05
CA VAL A 553 188.88 -124.28 6.86
C VAL A 553 188.33 -125.74 6.99
N GLN A 554 187.18 -126.09 6.35
CA GLN A 554 186.57 -127.43 6.05
C GLN A 554 186.24 -128.42 7.21
N ASP A 555 185.28 -129.38 7.17
CA ASP A 555 184.05 -129.66 6.37
C ASP A 555 183.18 -130.77 7.07
N VAL A 556 181.82 -130.73 7.05
CA VAL A 556 180.91 -131.80 7.58
C VAL A 556 179.52 -131.86 6.85
N ALA A 557 178.89 -133.05 6.75
CA ALA A 557 177.54 -133.33 6.16
C ALA A 557 176.35 -133.05 7.13
N GLY A 558 175.03 -133.09 6.82
CA GLY A 558 174.15 -133.42 5.66
C GLY A 558 172.67 -133.52 6.17
N LEU A 559 171.57 -133.86 5.45
CA LEU A 559 171.24 -134.03 4.01
C LEU A 559 169.69 -134.21 3.80
N CYS A 560 169.19 -134.07 2.55
CA CYS A 560 167.88 -134.51 1.97
C CYS A 560 166.50 -133.88 2.33
N GLY A 561 165.79 -133.39 1.28
CA GLY A 561 164.30 -133.29 1.13
C GLY A 561 163.61 -131.99 1.60
N LEU A 562 162.47 -131.53 1.03
CA LEU A 562 161.84 -131.75 -0.29
C LEU A 562 160.84 -130.59 -0.60
N SER A 563 160.69 -130.19 -1.86
CA SER A 563 159.71 -129.22 -2.44
C SER A 563 159.83 -127.72 -2.03
N ILE A 564 160.12 -126.69 -2.87
CA ILE A 564 159.83 -126.33 -4.29
C ILE A 564 158.44 -125.65 -4.43
N LEU A 565 158.26 -124.41 -4.96
CA LEU A 565 159.16 -123.34 -5.49
C LEU A 565 158.45 -121.97 -5.31
N GLY A 566 159.07 -120.87 -4.87
CA GLY A 566 159.84 -119.86 -5.66
C GLY A 566 159.36 -118.44 -5.22
N ILE A 567 160.14 -117.36 -5.03
CA ILE A 567 161.30 -116.78 -5.76
C ILE A 567 160.85 -116.24 -7.15
N PRO A 568 161.14 -114.97 -7.56
CA PRO A 568 162.22 -114.04 -7.13
C PRO A 568 161.72 -112.79 -6.36
N LEU A 569 162.53 -111.91 -5.73
CA LEU A 569 163.86 -111.30 -5.99
C LEU A 569 163.87 -110.19 -7.08
N GLY A 570 164.60 -109.09 -6.79
CA GLY A 570 164.84 -107.95 -7.67
C GLY A 570 163.85 -106.77 -7.49
N THR A 571 164.27 -105.49 -7.54
CA THR A 571 165.64 -104.95 -7.64
C THR A 571 165.69 -103.50 -7.12
N ALA A 572 166.87 -102.88 -7.08
CA ALA A 572 167.12 -101.45 -6.78
C ALA A 572 166.24 -100.49 -7.62
N CYS A 573 165.97 -99.24 -7.23
CA CYS A 573 166.70 -98.31 -6.34
C CYS A 573 165.78 -97.65 -5.28
N VAL A 574 166.23 -97.16 -4.12
CA VAL A 574 167.59 -97.04 -3.51
C VAL A 574 168.67 -96.49 -4.44
#